data_AF-A0A7S3D3D5-F1
#
_entry.id   AF-A0A7S3D3D5-F1
#
_cell.length_a   1.000
_cell.length_b   1.000
_cell.length_c   1.000
_cell.angle_alpha   90.00
_cell.angle_beta   90.00
_cell.angle_gamma   90.00
#
_symmetry.space_group_name_H-M   'P 1'
#
loop_
_entity.id
_entity.type
_entity.pdbx_description
1 polymer ?
#
loop_
_entity_poly.entity_id
_entity_poly.type
_entity_poly.pdbx_seq_one_letter_code
_entity_poly.pdbx_strand_id
1 'polypeptide(L)'
;MKEKGIPDGDGLLSYFVGRVHKNIAAVAPPLIQYQEVFEAGFRDSNAASNAAGTIFHVWKASSPAPADAIQDITAAGYRVVVSNSNYWYLNEGFGRLGTDTYTRWEDVYEHGIIDNITLTSAQKDLVIGGEGCLWGEQIDEVNLEQKAWPRTLAIAERLWSSQEMNSSQMALPRFFTHTCLLRSRGVQASPTNWGSCQIAANRQ
;
A
#
# COMPACT_ATOMS: atom_id res chain seq x y z
N MET A 1 18.34 -27.36 1.64
CA MET A 1 18.98 -26.59 2.73
C MET A 1 20.34 -27.16 3.10
N LYS A 2 20.43 -28.38 3.66
CA LYS A 2 21.70 -29.02 4.08
C LYS A 2 22.79 -29.05 2.99
N GLU A 3 22.47 -29.50 1.78
CA GLU A 3 23.44 -29.56 0.66
C GLU A 3 24.02 -28.18 0.29
N LYS A 4 23.22 -27.11 0.44
CA LYS A 4 23.60 -25.74 0.08
C LYS A 4 24.11 -24.94 1.29
N GLY A 5 24.27 -25.56 2.46
CA GLY A 5 24.71 -24.89 3.69
C GLY A 5 23.76 -23.81 4.20
N ILE A 6 22.46 -23.89 3.86
CA ILE A 6 21.47 -22.88 4.27
C ILE A 6 20.97 -23.21 5.69
N PRO A 7 21.13 -22.30 6.67
CA PRO A 7 20.93 -22.61 8.09
C PRO A 7 19.45 -22.61 8.52
N ASP A 8 18.60 -21.77 7.93
CA ASP A 8 17.25 -21.50 8.38
C ASP A 8 16.28 -21.16 7.22
N GLY A 9 15.01 -20.91 7.57
CA GLY A 9 13.96 -20.57 6.62
C GLY A 9 14.20 -19.26 5.87
N ASP A 10 14.74 -18.25 6.55
CA ASP A 10 15.04 -16.94 5.97
C ASP A 10 16.14 -17.06 4.92
N GLY A 11 17.21 -17.79 5.22
CA GLY A 11 18.26 -18.11 4.26
C GLY A 11 17.72 -18.92 3.06
N LEU A 12 16.71 -19.77 3.27
CA LEU A 12 16.07 -20.51 2.17
C LEU A 12 15.24 -19.58 1.28
N LEU A 13 14.47 -18.66 1.87
CA LEU A 13 13.70 -17.66 1.15
C LEU A 13 14.62 -16.75 0.32
N SER A 14 15.67 -16.21 0.94
CA SER A 14 16.66 -15.37 0.27
C SER A 14 17.36 -16.11 -0.88
N TYR A 15 17.74 -17.38 -0.67
CA TYR A 15 18.31 -18.21 -1.73
C TYR A 15 17.33 -18.43 -2.90
N PHE A 16 16.07 -18.76 -2.60
CA PHE A 16 15.04 -18.99 -3.60
C PHE A 16 14.78 -17.74 -4.43
N VAL A 17 14.53 -16.61 -3.77
CA VAL A 17 14.27 -15.33 -4.45
C VAL A 17 15.47 -14.91 -5.28
N GLY A 18 16.70 -15.03 -4.74
CA GLY A 18 17.90 -14.71 -5.50
C GLY A 18 18.13 -15.59 -6.73
N ARG A 19 17.69 -16.85 -6.70
CA ARG A 19 17.69 -17.72 -7.89
C ARG A 19 16.66 -17.27 -8.92
N VAL A 20 15.45 -16.90 -8.48
CA VAL A 20 14.39 -16.39 -9.37
C VAL A 20 14.83 -15.09 -10.02
N HIS A 21 15.32 -14.12 -9.24
CA HIS A 21 15.84 -12.83 -9.72
C HIS A 21 16.88 -13.02 -10.81
N LYS A 22 17.86 -13.91 -10.61
CA LYS A 22 18.89 -14.21 -11.62
C LYS A 22 18.31 -14.70 -12.95
N ASN A 23 17.21 -15.45 -12.93
CA ASN A 23 16.59 -15.98 -14.14
C ASN A 23 15.74 -14.94 -14.89
N ILE A 24 15.19 -13.95 -14.18
CA ILE A 24 14.23 -12.99 -14.76
C ILE A 24 14.79 -11.57 -14.94
N ALA A 25 15.94 -11.25 -14.31
CA ALA A 25 16.57 -9.93 -14.38
C ALA A 25 16.94 -9.49 -15.81
N ALA A 26 17.13 -10.43 -16.73
CA ALA A 26 17.41 -10.14 -18.14
C ALA A 26 16.16 -9.75 -18.95
N VAL A 27 14.96 -9.97 -18.43
CA VAL A 27 13.70 -9.87 -19.20
C VAL A 27 12.83 -8.68 -18.76
N ALA A 28 12.74 -8.39 -17.46
CA ALA A 28 11.87 -7.30 -16.98
C ALA A 28 12.27 -6.75 -15.60
N PRO A 29 13.39 -6.01 -15.49
CA PRO A 29 13.65 -5.16 -14.34
C PRO A 29 12.83 -3.85 -14.39
N PRO A 30 12.56 -3.19 -13.25
CA PRO A 30 12.87 -3.63 -11.89
C PRO A 30 11.85 -4.66 -11.37
N LEU A 31 12.30 -5.55 -10.48
CA LEU A 31 11.45 -6.51 -9.81
C LEU A 31 10.88 -5.91 -8.53
N ILE A 32 9.66 -6.32 -8.16
CA ILE A 32 9.04 -5.94 -6.89
C ILE A 32 9.01 -7.16 -5.96
N GLN A 33 9.33 -6.96 -4.68
CA GLN A 33 9.26 -7.99 -3.63
C GLN A 33 8.64 -7.41 -2.36
N TYR A 34 7.90 -8.22 -1.60
CA TYR A 34 7.46 -7.81 -0.26
C TYR A 34 8.65 -7.71 0.71
N GLN A 35 8.51 -6.87 1.74
CA GLN A 35 9.57 -6.55 2.71
C GLN A 35 10.23 -7.78 3.38
N GLU A 36 9.48 -8.87 3.56
CA GLU A 36 9.97 -10.13 4.14
C GLU A 36 11.23 -10.63 3.46
N VAL A 37 11.33 -10.42 2.14
CA VAL A 37 12.48 -10.86 1.36
C VAL A 37 13.74 -10.09 1.80
N PHE A 38 13.61 -8.77 2.02
CA PHE A 38 14.71 -7.96 2.53
C PHE A 38 15.06 -8.35 3.97
N GLU A 39 14.07 -8.56 4.83
CA GLU A 39 14.27 -8.98 6.22
C GLU A 39 14.95 -10.35 6.32
N ALA A 40 14.63 -11.26 5.40
CA ALA A 40 15.27 -12.57 5.26
C ALA A 40 16.72 -12.50 4.73
N GLY A 41 17.27 -11.30 4.56
CA GLY A 41 18.66 -11.07 4.17
C GLY A 41 18.92 -11.07 2.67
N PHE A 42 17.89 -11.06 1.82
CA PHE A 42 18.09 -10.91 0.38
C PHE A 42 18.62 -9.50 0.07
N ARG A 43 19.67 -9.42 -0.73
CA ARG A 43 20.23 -8.17 -1.27
C ARG A 43 20.51 -8.36 -2.75
N ASP A 44 20.01 -7.45 -3.57
CA ASP A 44 20.27 -7.39 -5.01
C ASP A 44 21.53 -6.54 -5.27
N SER A 45 22.38 -6.98 -6.19
CA SER A 45 23.59 -6.25 -6.59
C SER A 45 23.31 -4.89 -7.24
N ASN A 46 22.08 -4.64 -7.69
CA ASN A 46 21.67 -3.42 -8.38
C ASN A 46 20.95 -2.41 -7.47
N ALA A 47 21.14 -2.48 -6.14
CA ALA A 47 20.39 -1.67 -5.16
C ALA A 47 20.20 -0.19 -5.55
N ALA A 48 21.29 0.49 -5.93
CA ALA A 48 21.29 1.91 -6.28
C ALA A 48 20.77 2.23 -7.70
N SER A 49 20.41 1.22 -8.51
CA SER A 49 19.94 1.43 -9.87
C SER A 49 18.44 1.68 -9.90
N ASN A 50 18.03 2.87 -10.37
CA ASN A 50 16.61 3.16 -10.58
C ASN A 50 15.99 2.30 -11.71
N ALA A 51 16.79 1.80 -12.65
CA ALA A 51 16.29 0.97 -13.74
C ALA A 51 16.26 -0.53 -13.40
N ALA A 52 17.22 -0.99 -12.61
CA ALA A 52 17.46 -2.42 -12.37
C ALA A 52 17.29 -2.86 -10.92
N GLY A 53 17.39 -1.93 -9.96
CA GLY A 53 17.31 -2.21 -8.54
C GLY A 53 15.92 -2.65 -8.14
N THR A 54 15.88 -3.76 -7.41
CA THR A 54 14.68 -4.29 -6.78
C THR A 54 13.95 -3.19 -5.99
N ILE A 55 12.63 -3.12 -6.16
CA ILE A 55 11.74 -2.28 -5.37
C ILE A 55 11.13 -3.16 -4.28
N PHE A 56 11.11 -2.67 -3.04
CA PHE A 56 10.45 -3.39 -1.95
C PHE A 56 9.08 -2.79 -1.62
N HIS A 57 8.09 -3.66 -1.47
CA HIS A 57 6.75 -3.30 -1.02
C HIS A 57 6.66 -3.50 0.50
N VAL A 58 6.61 -2.38 1.23
CA VAL A 58 6.52 -2.37 2.70
C VAL A 58 5.07 -2.31 3.12
N TRP A 59 4.65 -3.22 4.00
CA TRP A 59 3.27 -3.35 4.42
C TRP A 59 3.06 -3.64 5.91
N LYS A 60 4.00 -4.24 6.63
CA LYS A 60 3.75 -4.71 8.01
C LYS A 60 3.49 -3.55 8.96
N ALA A 61 2.44 -3.67 9.76
CA ALA A 61 2.11 -2.75 10.82
C ALA A 61 3.16 -2.75 11.93
N SER A 62 3.21 -1.64 12.65
CA SER A 62 4.35 -1.23 13.45
C SER A 62 4.59 -1.98 14.75
N SER A 63 5.33 -3.09 14.79
CA SER A 63 6.13 -3.36 15.99
C SER A 63 7.26 -4.40 15.81
N PRO A 64 8.53 -3.99 15.98
CA PRO A 64 8.93 -2.59 15.89
C PRO A 64 8.70 -2.10 14.44
N ALA A 65 8.54 -0.79 14.24
CA ALA A 65 7.62 -0.18 13.27
C ALA A 65 7.89 -0.45 11.76
N PRO A 66 6.94 -0.26 10.79
CA PRO A 66 7.25 -0.09 9.36
C PRO A 66 8.23 1.07 9.13
N ALA A 67 8.40 1.96 10.11
CA ALA A 67 9.45 2.97 10.14
C ALA A 67 10.83 2.33 9.98
N ASP A 68 11.08 1.20 10.65
CA ASP A 68 12.37 0.50 10.60
C ASP A 68 12.58 -0.10 9.22
N ALA A 69 11.56 -0.78 8.64
CA ALA A 69 11.68 -1.37 7.31
C ALA A 69 11.88 -0.32 6.21
N ILE A 70 11.09 0.77 6.21
CA ILE A 70 11.28 1.87 5.24
C ILE A 70 12.66 2.49 5.41
N GLN A 71 13.08 2.78 6.65
CA GLN A 71 14.40 3.35 6.92
C GLN A 71 15.54 2.43 6.49
N ASP A 72 15.49 1.14 6.85
CA ASP A 72 16.54 0.16 6.57
C ASP A 72 16.68 -0.13 5.08
N ILE A 73 15.55 -0.29 4.39
CA ILE A 73 15.54 -0.58 2.96
C ILE A 73 16.06 0.63 2.17
N THR A 74 15.60 1.84 2.52
CA THR A 74 16.07 3.07 1.87
C THR A 74 17.51 3.41 2.26
N ALA A 75 17.96 3.12 3.49
CA ALA A 75 19.36 3.25 3.89
C ALA A 75 20.27 2.28 3.14
N ALA A 76 19.77 1.10 2.77
CA ALA A 76 20.46 0.17 1.87
C ALA A 76 20.40 0.59 0.38
N GLY A 77 19.78 1.72 0.07
CA GLY A 77 19.76 2.34 -1.27
C GLY A 77 18.62 1.86 -2.18
N TYR A 78 17.69 1.04 -1.68
CA TYR A 78 16.57 0.54 -2.49
C TYR A 78 15.38 1.49 -2.46
N ARG A 79 14.60 1.46 -3.53
CA ARG A 79 13.31 2.15 -3.61
C ARG A 79 12.22 1.34 -2.93
N VAL A 80 11.23 2.03 -2.39
CA VAL A 80 10.09 1.41 -1.70
C VAL A 80 8.74 1.94 -2.19
N VAL A 81 7.77 1.03 -2.28
CA VAL A 81 6.33 1.35 -2.33
C VAL A 81 5.72 0.94 -0.99
N VAL A 82 4.86 1.78 -0.43
CA VAL A 82 4.35 1.60 0.93
C VAL A 82 2.84 1.38 0.93
N SER A 83 2.40 0.32 1.59
CA SER A 83 1.01 0.12 2.00
C SER A 83 0.93 0.21 3.51
N ASN A 84 0.47 1.35 4.03
CA ASN A 84 0.33 1.53 5.48
C ASN A 84 -0.78 0.62 6.02
N SER A 85 -0.49 -0.64 6.36
CA SER A 85 -1.52 -1.63 6.69
C SER A 85 -2.44 -1.24 7.85
N ASN A 86 -1.98 -0.39 8.77
CA ASN A 86 -2.84 0.13 9.85
C ASN A 86 -4.05 0.92 9.32
N TYR A 87 -3.96 1.50 8.11
CA TYR A 87 -4.98 2.40 7.58
C TYR A 87 -5.36 2.15 6.12
N TRP A 88 -4.46 1.58 5.30
CA TRP A 88 -4.60 1.45 3.85
C TRP A 88 -4.92 0.01 3.42
N TYR A 89 -5.22 -0.88 4.37
CA TYR A 89 -5.77 -2.20 4.11
C TYR A 89 -7.30 -2.13 4.10
N LEU A 90 -7.86 -2.11 2.90
CA LEU A 90 -9.28 -1.82 2.65
C LEU A 90 -10.19 -3.04 2.88
N ASN A 91 -9.64 -4.24 2.99
CA ASN A 91 -10.40 -5.46 3.25
C ASN A 91 -10.93 -5.55 4.69
N GLU A 92 -10.28 -4.87 5.64
CA GLU A 92 -10.58 -4.98 7.08
C GLU A 92 -12.02 -4.58 7.46
N GLY A 93 -12.44 -5.04 8.65
CA GLY A 93 -13.74 -4.77 9.25
C GLY A 93 -14.76 -5.88 9.05
N PHE A 94 -14.31 -7.11 8.83
CA PHE A 94 -15.17 -8.30 8.73
C PHE A 94 -14.88 -9.39 9.77
N GLY A 95 -14.00 -9.09 10.74
CA GLY A 95 -13.91 -9.87 11.98
C GLY A 95 -13.21 -11.22 11.83
N ARG A 96 -12.48 -11.49 10.74
CA ARG A 96 -11.87 -12.81 10.50
C ARG A 96 -10.81 -13.20 11.54
N LEU A 97 -10.44 -12.31 12.45
CA LEU A 97 -9.64 -12.62 13.65
C LEU A 97 -10.16 -11.94 14.93
N GLY A 98 -11.37 -11.36 14.91
CA GLY A 98 -11.94 -10.65 16.07
C GLY A 98 -11.20 -9.36 16.47
N THR A 99 -10.23 -8.91 15.67
CA THR A 99 -9.38 -7.74 15.96
C THR A 99 -9.26 -6.73 14.82
N ASP A 100 -9.74 -7.04 13.61
CA ASP A 100 -9.65 -6.11 12.47
C ASP A 100 -10.81 -5.11 12.47
N THR A 101 -10.49 -3.82 12.40
CA THR A 101 -11.46 -2.73 12.46
C THR A 101 -11.64 -2.14 11.08
N TYR A 102 -12.87 -1.81 10.70
CA TYR A 102 -13.09 -1.11 9.43
C TYR A 102 -12.40 0.26 9.45
N THR A 103 -11.41 0.47 8.61
CA THR A 103 -10.80 1.80 8.43
C THR A 103 -11.72 2.68 7.59
N ARG A 104 -12.10 3.85 8.13
CA ARG A 104 -12.92 4.83 7.41
C ARG A 104 -12.07 5.63 6.43
N TRP A 105 -12.71 6.31 5.48
CA TRP A 105 -11.98 7.09 4.48
C TRP A 105 -11.23 8.27 5.11
N GLU A 106 -11.75 8.82 6.20
CA GLU A 106 -11.11 9.86 6.99
C GLU A 106 -9.80 9.36 7.59
N ASP A 107 -9.82 8.17 8.19
CA ASP A 107 -8.64 7.58 8.80
C ASP A 107 -7.58 7.23 7.73
N VAL A 108 -8.00 6.77 6.55
CA VAL A 108 -7.12 6.57 5.37
C VAL A 108 -6.47 7.89 4.94
N TYR A 109 -7.25 8.98 4.91
CA TYR A 109 -6.82 10.29 4.45
C TYR A 109 -5.85 10.95 5.43
N GLU A 110 -6.13 10.85 6.73
CA GLU A 110 -5.36 11.51 7.80
C GLU A 110 -4.03 10.80 8.11
N HIS A 111 -3.83 9.58 7.62
CA HIS A 111 -2.63 8.77 7.88
C HIS A 111 -1.94 8.38 6.57
N GLY A 112 -1.01 9.22 6.11
CA GLY A 112 -0.17 8.97 4.95
C GLY A 112 0.90 7.90 5.18
N ILE A 113 1.67 7.62 4.13
CA ILE A 113 2.68 6.54 4.11
C ILE A 113 3.97 6.86 4.87
N ILE A 114 4.25 8.14 5.15
CA ILE A 114 5.46 8.58 5.86
C ILE A 114 5.20 9.63 6.96
N ASP A 115 3.93 9.90 7.29
CA ASP A 115 3.56 11.02 8.18
C ASP A 115 4.17 10.93 9.59
N ASN A 116 4.49 9.71 10.05
CA ASN A 116 5.10 9.44 11.36
C ASN A 116 6.51 8.84 11.26
N ILE A 117 7.23 9.06 10.15
CA ILE A 117 8.55 8.47 9.91
C ILE A 117 9.57 9.57 9.63
N THR A 118 10.62 9.63 10.44
CA THR A 118 11.76 10.52 10.20
C THR A 118 12.69 9.92 9.17
N LEU A 119 12.73 10.50 7.97
CA LEU A 119 13.62 10.10 6.87
C LEU A 119 14.54 11.27 6.48
N THR A 120 15.77 10.96 6.11
CA THR A 120 16.65 11.94 5.43
C THR A 120 16.08 12.30 4.05
N SER A 121 16.48 13.44 3.48
CA SER A 121 16.02 13.81 2.13
C SER A 121 16.32 12.73 1.09
N ALA A 122 17.51 12.12 1.14
CA ALA A 122 17.88 11.03 0.24
C ALA A 122 17.01 9.77 0.42
N GLN A 123 16.62 9.44 1.65
CA GLN A 123 15.70 8.32 1.89
C GLN A 123 14.28 8.65 1.43
N LYS A 124 13.82 9.91 1.56
CA LYS A 124 12.51 10.34 1.04
C LYS A 124 12.44 10.18 -0.48
N ASP A 125 13.52 10.48 -1.21
CA ASP A 125 13.58 10.30 -2.66
C ASP A 125 13.47 8.83 -3.11
N LEU A 126 13.75 7.89 -2.21
CA LEU A 126 13.59 6.45 -2.45
C LEU A 126 12.19 5.93 -2.11
N VAL A 127 11.34 6.71 -1.44
CA VAL A 127 9.92 6.38 -1.25
C VAL A 127 9.16 6.84 -2.49
N ILE A 128 8.93 5.93 -3.42
CA ILE A 128 8.42 6.26 -4.77
C ILE A 128 6.89 6.27 -4.86
N GLY A 129 6.18 5.95 -3.78
CA GLY A 129 4.73 6.02 -3.71
C GLY A 129 4.15 5.08 -2.67
N GLY A 130 2.84 4.90 -2.76
CA GLY A 130 2.10 3.98 -1.92
C GLY A 130 0.96 3.30 -2.64
N GLU A 131 0.37 2.32 -1.97
CA GLU A 131 -0.70 1.48 -2.51
C GLU A 131 -1.70 1.13 -1.42
N GLY A 132 -2.99 1.24 -1.72
CA GLY A 132 -4.03 0.64 -0.88
C GLY A 132 -4.26 -0.80 -1.27
N CYS A 133 -4.22 -1.72 -0.30
CA CYS A 133 -4.43 -3.14 -0.55
C CYS A 133 -5.88 -3.51 -0.27
N LEU A 134 -6.49 -4.31 -1.13
CA LEU A 134 -7.80 -4.91 -0.91
C LEU A 134 -7.66 -6.42 -1.06
N TRP A 135 -7.33 -7.10 0.04
CA TRP A 135 -7.17 -8.55 0.05
C TRP A 135 -8.50 -9.28 -0.14
N GLY A 136 -8.45 -10.37 -0.91
CA GLY A 136 -9.63 -11.01 -1.50
C GLY A 136 -10.37 -12.01 -0.60
N GLU A 137 -9.98 -12.23 0.65
CA GLU A 137 -10.48 -13.36 1.44
C GLU A 137 -11.98 -13.25 1.77
N GLN A 138 -12.49 -12.03 1.84
CA GLN A 138 -13.91 -11.72 2.06
C GLN A 138 -14.40 -10.66 1.08
N ILE A 139 -13.81 -10.62 -0.12
CA ILE A 139 -14.15 -9.67 -1.18
C ILE A 139 -14.61 -10.42 -2.42
N ASP A 140 -15.77 -10.03 -2.93
CA ASP A 140 -16.39 -10.57 -4.14
C ASP A 140 -17.11 -9.45 -4.92
N GLU A 141 -17.81 -9.80 -5.99
CA GLU A 141 -18.54 -8.84 -6.82
C GLU A 141 -19.60 -8.02 -6.07
N VAL A 142 -20.06 -8.50 -4.90
CA VAL A 142 -21.13 -7.86 -4.13
C VAL A 142 -20.60 -6.70 -3.30
N ASN A 143 -19.34 -6.76 -2.86
CA ASN A 143 -18.78 -5.80 -1.91
C ASN A 143 -17.50 -5.09 -2.37
N LEU A 144 -16.91 -5.48 -3.52
CA LEU A 144 -15.66 -4.92 -4.04
C LEU A 144 -15.71 -3.39 -4.14
N GLU A 145 -16.74 -2.85 -4.79
CA GLU A 145 -16.85 -1.41 -5.07
C GLU A 145 -17.13 -0.60 -3.80
N GLN A 146 -17.97 -1.13 -2.91
CA GLN A 146 -18.33 -0.52 -1.63
C GLN A 146 -17.12 -0.47 -0.69
N LYS A 147 -16.23 -1.48 -0.77
CA LYS A 147 -14.99 -1.52 0.00
C LYS A 147 -13.93 -0.61 -0.62
N ALA A 148 -13.73 -0.64 -1.93
CA ALA A 148 -12.74 0.21 -2.58
C ALA A 148 -13.08 1.70 -2.44
N TRP A 149 -14.31 2.08 -2.80
CA TRP A 149 -14.72 3.47 -2.89
C TRP A 149 -15.57 3.88 -1.68
N PRO A 150 -15.31 5.03 -1.04
CA PRO A 150 -14.47 6.15 -1.50
C PRO A 150 -13.04 6.12 -0.95
N ARG A 151 -12.62 5.08 -0.23
CA ARG A 151 -11.32 5.04 0.47
C ARG A 151 -10.13 5.13 -0.48
N THR A 152 -10.23 4.58 -1.68
CA THR A 152 -9.22 4.75 -2.72
C THR A 152 -9.11 6.19 -3.24
N LEU A 153 -10.14 7.04 -3.11
CA LEU A 153 -10.00 8.48 -3.37
C LEU A 153 -9.07 9.14 -2.36
N ALA A 154 -9.09 8.69 -1.09
CA ALA A 154 -8.18 9.18 -0.05
C ALA A 154 -6.74 8.84 -0.38
N ILE A 155 -6.48 7.59 -0.74
CA ILE A 155 -5.15 7.17 -1.20
C ILE A 155 -4.70 7.99 -2.41
N ALA A 156 -5.57 8.14 -3.43
CA ALA A 156 -5.23 8.90 -4.63
C ALA A 156 -4.86 10.35 -4.32
N GLU A 157 -5.67 11.06 -3.52
CA GLU A 157 -5.39 12.46 -3.18
C GLU A 157 -4.13 12.59 -2.30
N ARG A 158 -3.89 11.65 -1.37
CA ARG A 158 -2.68 11.63 -0.51
C ARG A 158 -1.39 11.32 -1.26
N LEU A 159 -1.45 10.56 -2.35
CA LEU A 159 -0.29 10.28 -3.20
C LEU A 159 -0.05 11.34 -4.27
N TRP A 160 -1.06 12.13 -4.61
CA TRP A 160 -0.98 13.14 -5.66
C TRP A 160 -0.75 14.56 -5.14
N SER A 161 -1.33 14.90 -3.98
CA SER A 161 -1.31 16.25 -3.42
C SER A 161 -0.13 16.46 -2.47
N SER A 162 0.08 17.72 -2.10
CA SER A 162 1.04 18.11 -1.07
C SER A 162 0.79 17.33 0.24
N GLN A 163 1.85 16.96 0.96
CA GLN A 163 1.74 16.18 2.20
C GLN A 163 0.94 16.91 3.28
N GLU A 164 0.92 18.24 3.25
CA GLU A 164 0.16 19.13 4.13
C GLU A 164 -1.37 19.04 3.89
N MET A 165 -1.81 18.48 2.76
CA MET A 165 -3.23 18.24 2.47
C MET A 165 -3.70 16.95 3.15
N ASN A 166 -3.80 16.95 4.47
CA ASN A 166 -4.10 15.77 5.30
C ASN A 166 -5.37 15.92 6.17
N SER A 167 -6.14 16.99 6.02
CA SER A 167 -7.40 17.17 6.76
C SER A 167 -8.60 16.55 6.03
N SER A 168 -9.20 15.53 6.64
CA SER A 168 -10.44 14.92 6.12
C SER A 168 -11.59 15.92 6.08
N GLN A 169 -11.70 16.81 7.08
CA GLN A 169 -12.73 17.86 7.13
C GLN A 169 -12.67 18.77 5.89
N MET A 170 -11.46 19.16 5.47
CA MET A 170 -11.25 19.98 4.28
C MET A 170 -11.47 19.19 2.98
N ALA A 171 -11.27 17.86 3.00
CA ALA A 171 -11.47 16.97 1.86
C ALA A 171 -12.93 16.58 1.64
N LEU A 172 -13.74 16.54 2.70
CA LEU A 172 -15.10 16.02 2.68
C LEU A 172 -15.99 16.58 1.54
N PRO A 173 -16.04 17.90 1.26
CA PRO A 173 -16.85 18.41 0.14
C PRO A 173 -16.44 17.85 -1.23
N ARG A 174 -15.12 17.68 -1.46
CA ARG A 174 -14.59 17.06 -2.69
C ARG A 174 -14.96 15.59 -2.74
N PHE A 175 -14.76 14.87 -1.64
CA PHE A 175 -15.04 13.44 -1.52
C PHE A 175 -16.51 13.12 -1.74
N PHE A 176 -17.40 13.91 -1.16
CA PHE A 176 -18.84 13.79 -1.40
C PHE A 176 -19.18 13.96 -2.90
N THR A 177 -18.65 15.00 -3.53
CA THR A 177 -18.88 15.28 -4.97
C THR A 177 -18.36 14.14 -5.86
N HIS A 178 -17.13 13.66 -5.62
CA HIS A 178 -16.53 12.56 -6.38
C HIS A 178 -17.26 11.23 -6.16
N THR A 179 -17.71 10.95 -4.94
CA THR A 179 -18.52 9.76 -4.63
C THR A 179 -19.83 9.78 -5.41
N CYS A 180 -20.50 10.93 -5.50
CA CYS A 180 -21.70 11.05 -6.32
C CYS A 180 -21.44 10.92 -7.81
N LEU A 181 -20.29 11.39 -8.30
CA LEU A 181 -19.89 11.20 -9.69
C LEU A 181 -19.57 9.72 -10.01
N LEU A 182 -18.95 8.99 -9.09
CA LEU A 182 -18.72 7.55 -9.23
C LEU A 182 -20.06 6.80 -9.32
N ARG A 183 -20.97 7.10 -8.40
CA ARG A 183 -22.33 6.51 -8.39
C ARG A 183 -23.13 6.85 -9.63
N SER A 184 -23.04 8.09 -10.11
CA SER A 184 -23.72 8.49 -11.35
C SER A 184 -23.18 7.76 -12.58
N ARG A 185 -22.01 7.13 -12.49
CA ARG A 185 -21.38 6.28 -13.52
C ARG A 185 -21.57 4.78 -13.30
N GLY A 186 -22.32 4.38 -12.28
CA GLY A 186 -22.64 2.98 -12.00
C GLY A 186 -21.70 2.30 -10.99
N VAL A 187 -20.75 3.03 -10.39
CA VAL A 187 -19.88 2.48 -9.34
C VAL A 187 -20.60 2.55 -8.00
N GLN A 188 -20.74 1.41 -7.31
CA GLN A 188 -21.42 1.29 -6.02
C GLN A 188 -20.55 1.77 -4.85
N ALA A 189 -20.08 3.02 -4.90
CA ALA A 189 -19.25 3.60 -3.85
C ALA A 189 -20.01 3.75 -2.52
N SER A 190 -19.36 3.50 -1.40
CA SER A 190 -19.93 3.71 -0.05
C SER A 190 -20.17 5.20 0.26
N PRO A 191 -21.09 5.54 1.17
CA PRO A 191 -21.31 6.93 1.58
C PRO A 191 -20.09 7.53 2.29
N THR A 192 -19.86 8.83 2.11
CA THR A 192 -18.79 9.59 2.81
C THR A 192 -19.29 10.33 4.06
N ASN A 193 -20.58 10.66 4.13
CA ASN A 193 -21.20 11.39 5.24
C ASN A 193 -22.73 11.19 5.23
N TRP A 194 -23.43 11.83 6.16
CA TRP A 194 -24.89 11.93 6.17
C TRP A 194 -25.42 12.52 4.85
N GLY A 195 -26.55 11.97 4.38
CA GLY A 195 -27.19 12.35 3.13
C GLY A 195 -26.93 11.36 1.99
N SER A 196 -27.65 11.55 0.88
CA SER A 196 -27.53 10.73 -0.32
C SER A 196 -27.21 11.61 -1.52
N CYS A 197 -26.56 10.99 -2.51
CA CYS A 197 -26.43 11.60 -3.83
C CYS A 197 -27.82 11.68 -4.47
N GLN A 198 -28.23 12.86 -4.91
CA GLN A 198 -29.39 12.98 -5.79
C GLN A 198 -28.97 12.48 -7.18
N ILE A 199 -29.04 11.17 -7.39
CA ILE A 199 -28.85 10.58 -8.72
C ILE A 199 -30.18 10.79 -9.45
N ALA A 200 -30.21 11.69 -10.43
CA ALA A 200 -31.39 11.87 -11.26
C ALA A 200 -31.79 10.51 -11.86
N ALA A 201 -33.03 10.08 -11.62
CA ALA A 201 -33.57 8.76 -11.95
C ALA A 201 -33.79 8.52 -13.46
N ASN A 202 -32.95 9.09 -14.32
CA ASN A 202 -33.11 9.04 -15.77
C ASN A 202 -32.15 8.05 -16.42
N ARG A 203 -32.14 6.80 -15.93
CA ARG A 203 -31.61 5.66 -16.66
C ARG A 203 -32.66 4.55 -16.62
N GLN A 204 -33.65 4.66 -17.49
CA GLN A 204 -34.43 3.53 -18.01
C GLN A 204 -33.78 3.07 -19.31
#